data_AF-A0A351H9Z4-F1
#
_entry.id   AF-A0A351H9Z4-F1
#
_cell.length_a   1.000
_cell.length_b   1.000
_cell.length_c   1.000
_cell.angle_alpha   90.00
_cell.angle_beta   90.00
_cell.angle_gamma   90.00
#
_symmetry.space_group_name_H-M   'P 1'
#
loop_
_entity.id
_entity.type
_entity.pdbx_description
1 polymer ?
#
loop_
_entity_poly.entity_id
_entity_poly.type
_entity_poly.pdbx_seq_one_letter_code
_entity_poly.pdbx_strand_id
1 'polypeptide(L)'
;MIVTSAGQSPGALQLTVVAKMAKIEHTFEKLLNADQFEIETYKTLMIVVGASGKGLGAAGIEIDAELQRVLLLAQKAREYGTKIIVGNLEGESRRGSSSDEILLALAPYADALFAKVDANQDDLFTKISEERSIPLKLFEKTVDLVEVLNEFFVR
;
A
#
# COMPACT_ATOMS: atom_id res chain seq x y z
N MET A 1 0.21 13.25 -0.29
CA MET A 1 0.47 11.92 0.32
C MET A 1 1.85 11.42 -0.10
N ILE A 2 2.42 10.44 0.60
CA ILE A 2 3.61 9.73 0.10
C ILE A 2 3.25 8.28 -0.23
N VAL A 3 3.83 7.74 -1.30
CA VAL A 3 3.60 6.39 -1.78
C VAL A 3 4.90 5.61 -1.75
N THR A 4 4.87 4.37 -1.27
CA THR A 4 5.99 3.42 -1.34
C THR A 4 5.51 2.05 -1.83
N SER A 5 6.42 1.28 -2.42
CA SER A 5 6.21 -0.14 -2.68
C SER A 5 6.50 -0.97 -1.43
N ALA A 6 5.85 -2.11 -1.33
CA ALA A 6 6.10 -3.19 -0.39
C ALA A 6 6.12 -4.51 -1.17
N GLY A 7 7.32 -5.00 -1.49
CA GLY A 7 7.55 -6.16 -2.37
C GLY A 7 8.08 -5.81 -3.77
N GLN A 8 8.34 -4.53 -4.03
CA GLN A 8 9.04 -4.02 -5.21
C GLN A 8 8.36 -4.31 -6.56
N SER A 9 7.03 -4.44 -6.56
CA SER A 9 6.24 -4.54 -7.79
C SER A 9 5.84 -3.18 -8.40
N PRO A 10 5.41 -3.15 -9.67
CA PRO A 10 4.95 -1.93 -10.35
C PRO A 10 3.70 -1.25 -9.77
N GLY A 11 2.94 -1.87 -8.88
CA GLY A 11 1.65 -1.37 -8.39
C GLY A 11 1.76 0.01 -7.72
N ALA A 12 2.84 0.26 -6.98
CA ALA A 12 3.09 1.57 -6.38
C ALA A 12 3.20 2.68 -7.44
N LEU A 13 3.84 2.37 -8.57
CA LEU A 13 3.94 3.29 -9.71
C LEU A 13 2.60 3.46 -10.43
N GLN A 14 1.77 2.40 -10.51
CA GLN A 14 0.42 2.53 -11.07
C GLN A 14 -0.43 3.51 -10.25
N LEU A 15 -0.29 3.50 -8.91
CA LEU A 15 -0.99 4.44 -8.05
C LEU A 15 -0.60 5.90 -8.35
N THR A 16 0.67 6.21 -8.62
CA THR A 16 1.10 7.60 -8.88
C THR A 16 0.46 8.16 -10.13
N VAL A 17 0.29 7.33 -11.16
CA VAL A 17 -0.42 7.69 -12.39
C VAL A 17 -1.87 8.07 -12.10
N VAL A 18 -2.57 7.25 -11.32
CA VAL A 18 -3.97 7.49 -10.93
C VAL A 18 -4.08 8.71 -10.01
N ALA A 19 -3.19 8.86 -9.03
CA ALA A 19 -3.17 10.01 -8.13
C ALA A 19 -2.98 11.32 -8.91
N LYS A 20 -2.13 11.32 -9.95
CA LYS A 20 -1.99 12.45 -10.87
C LYS A 20 -3.29 12.74 -11.63
N MET A 21 -3.99 11.71 -12.12
CA MET A 21 -5.30 11.87 -12.78
C MET A 21 -6.35 12.46 -11.83
N ALA A 22 -6.33 12.03 -10.56
CA ALA A 22 -7.18 12.55 -9.49
C ALA A 22 -6.76 13.95 -8.99
N LYS A 23 -5.67 14.52 -9.53
CA LYS A 23 -5.08 15.80 -9.08
C LYS A 23 -4.72 15.82 -7.59
N ILE A 24 -4.33 14.66 -7.06
CA ILE A 24 -3.87 14.53 -5.67
C ILE A 24 -2.35 14.70 -5.64
N GLU A 25 -1.90 15.69 -4.86
CA GLU A 25 -0.48 15.89 -4.62
C GLU A 25 0.14 14.67 -3.95
N HIS A 26 1.20 14.16 -4.54
CA HIS A 26 1.88 12.98 -4.05
C HIS A 26 3.38 13.01 -4.33
N THR A 27 4.12 12.37 -3.45
CA THR A 27 5.52 11.98 -3.66
C THR A 27 5.58 10.46 -3.76
N PHE A 28 6.47 9.95 -4.58
CA PHE A 28 6.70 8.51 -4.72
C PHE A 28 8.16 8.20 -4.42
N GLU A 29 8.36 7.43 -3.36
CA GLU A 29 9.66 6.90 -2.97
C GLU A 29 9.57 5.39 -2.96
N LYS A 30 10.18 4.75 -3.98
CA LYS A 30 10.06 3.29 -4.18
C LYS A 30 10.56 2.50 -2.96
N LEU A 31 11.64 2.99 -2.34
CA LEU A 31 12.32 2.42 -1.19
C LEU A 31 12.33 3.41 -0.03
N LEU A 32 11.15 3.90 0.34
CA LEU A 32 11.02 4.78 1.49
C LEU A 32 11.42 4.04 2.77
N ASN A 33 12.46 4.51 3.44
CA ASN A 33 12.85 4.02 4.76
C ASN A 33 12.23 4.91 5.85
N ALA A 34 12.13 4.37 7.06
CA ALA A 34 11.55 5.09 8.18
C ALA A 34 12.32 6.39 8.49
N ASP A 35 13.66 6.37 8.47
CA ASP A 35 14.51 7.54 8.71
C ASP A 35 14.27 8.68 7.69
N GLN A 36 14.02 8.33 6.43
CA GLN A 36 13.72 9.27 5.34
C GLN A 36 12.27 9.78 5.36
N PHE A 37 11.40 9.21 6.19
CA PHE A 37 10.00 9.59 6.19
C PHE A 37 9.78 10.95 6.90
N GLU A 38 9.50 11.97 6.09
CA GLU A 38 9.15 13.34 6.52
C GLU A 38 7.71 13.43 7.04
N ILE A 39 7.53 13.02 8.28
CA ILE A 39 6.23 12.96 8.99
C ILE A 39 5.46 14.29 9.01
N GLU A 40 6.14 15.44 9.05
CA GLU A 40 5.51 16.76 9.09
C GLU A 40 4.95 17.17 7.71
N THR A 41 5.54 16.64 6.64
CA THR A 41 5.18 16.93 5.25
C THR A 41 3.96 16.10 4.82
N TYR A 42 3.88 14.84 5.23
CA TYR A 42 2.90 13.89 4.69
C TYR A 42 1.87 13.42 5.73
N LYS A 43 0.62 13.84 5.53
CA LYS A 43 -0.53 13.40 6.36
C LYS A 43 -1.02 11.98 6.06
N THR A 44 -0.57 11.38 4.96
CA THR A 44 -0.97 10.04 4.56
C THR A 44 0.18 9.31 3.89
N LEU A 45 0.43 8.09 4.38
CA LEU A 45 1.34 7.11 3.82
C LEU A 45 0.53 6.02 3.13
N MET A 46 0.83 5.79 1.85
CA MET A 46 0.24 4.72 1.06
C MET A 46 1.28 3.65 0.76
N ILE A 47 1.04 2.44 1.25
CA ILE A 47 1.91 1.28 1.08
C ILE A 47 1.25 0.32 0.10
N VAL A 48 1.83 0.18 -1.09
CA VAL A 48 1.30 -0.73 -2.11
C VAL A 48 2.01 -2.07 -2.03
N VAL A 49 1.26 -3.08 -1.59
CA VAL A 49 1.71 -4.46 -1.39
C VAL A 49 1.61 -5.24 -2.69
N GLY A 50 2.74 -5.82 -3.08
CA GLY A 50 2.89 -6.72 -4.20
C GLY A 50 4.33 -7.21 -4.24
N ALA A 51 4.60 -8.39 -3.68
CA ALA A 51 5.90 -9.02 -3.73
C ALA A 51 6.03 -9.90 -4.98
N SER A 52 7.20 -9.82 -5.62
CA SER A 52 7.59 -10.81 -6.62
C SER A 52 9.08 -11.08 -6.51
N GLY A 53 9.48 -12.35 -6.68
CA GLY A 53 10.90 -12.72 -6.68
C GLY A 53 11.72 -11.97 -7.72
N LYS A 54 11.11 -11.62 -8.88
CA LYS A 54 11.76 -10.79 -9.90
C LYS A 54 11.97 -9.35 -9.43
N GLY A 55 10.96 -8.73 -8.81
CA GLY A 55 11.03 -7.35 -8.32
C GLY A 55 12.05 -7.19 -7.20
N LEU A 56 11.99 -8.08 -6.21
CA LEU A 56 12.94 -8.15 -5.10
C LEU A 56 14.37 -8.45 -5.57
N GLY A 57 14.54 -9.44 -6.46
CA GLY A 57 15.84 -9.79 -7.03
C GLY A 57 16.46 -8.65 -7.84
N ALA A 58 15.66 -7.92 -8.62
CA ALA A 58 16.14 -6.75 -9.36
C ALA A 58 16.50 -5.56 -8.45
N ALA A 59 15.88 -5.48 -7.28
CA ALA A 59 16.21 -4.48 -6.26
C ALA A 59 17.39 -4.89 -5.37
N GLY A 60 17.83 -6.16 -5.42
CA GLY A 60 18.84 -6.70 -4.51
C GLY A 60 18.35 -6.77 -3.06
N ILE A 61 17.04 -7.00 -2.85
CA ILE A 61 16.40 -6.98 -1.53
C ILE A 61 15.83 -8.35 -1.22
N GLU A 62 16.17 -8.88 -0.05
CA GLU A 62 15.56 -10.11 0.49
C GLU A 62 14.19 -9.81 1.11
N ILE A 63 13.29 -10.80 1.08
CA ILE A 63 11.91 -10.63 1.56
C ILE A 63 11.84 -10.21 3.03
N ASP A 64 12.68 -10.79 3.89
CA ASP A 64 12.74 -10.45 5.31
C ASP A 64 13.18 -9.01 5.53
N ALA A 65 14.16 -8.54 4.74
CA ALA A 65 14.62 -7.16 4.80
C ALA A 65 13.53 -6.18 4.33
N GLU A 66 12.78 -6.55 3.29
CA GLU A 66 11.65 -5.77 2.81
C GLU A 66 10.54 -5.69 3.86
N LEU A 67 10.21 -6.82 4.50
CA LEU A 67 9.22 -6.88 5.57
C LEU A 67 9.60 -5.98 6.74
N GLN A 68 10.86 -6.03 7.20
CA GLN A 68 11.35 -5.16 8.26
C GLN A 68 11.28 -3.69 7.87
N ARG A 69 11.67 -3.34 6.64
CA ARG A 69 11.62 -1.96 6.15
C ARG A 69 10.21 -1.38 6.22
N VAL A 70 9.21 -2.11 5.71
CA VAL A 70 7.83 -1.61 5.66
C VAL A 70 7.18 -1.60 7.04
N LEU A 71 7.55 -2.52 7.93
CA LEU A 71 7.11 -2.52 9.33
C LEU A 71 7.63 -1.30 10.09
N LEU A 72 8.94 -1.01 10.00
CA LEU A 72 9.53 0.18 10.64
C LEU A 72 8.88 1.46 10.12
N LEU A 73 8.61 1.52 8.82
CA LEU A 73 7.94 2.66 8.22
C LEU A 73 6.50 2.82 8.74
N ALA A 74 5.73 1.73 8.82
CA ALA A 74 4.36 1.75 9.34
C ALA A 74 4.32 2.11 10.84
N GLN A 75 5.28 1.62 11.63
CA GLN A 75 5.45 1.98 13.04
C GLN A 75 5.69 3.47 13.21
N LYS A 76 6.68 4.02 12.49
CA LYS A 76 6.96 5.46 12.53
C LYS A 76 5.73 6.27 12.10
N ALA A 77 5.08 5.91 11.00
CA ALA A 77 3.87 6.61 10.55
C ALA A 77 2.76 6.63 11.63
N ARG A 78 2.56 5.51 12.31
CA ARG A 78 1.57 5.40 13.39
C ARG A 78 1.93 6.24 14.61
N GLU A 79 3.19 6.27 15.02
CA GLU A 79 3.67 7.08 16.17
C GLU A 79 3.35 8.57 16.00
N TYR A 80 3.41 9.07 14.76
CA TYR A 80 3.17 10.48 14.44
C TYR A 80 1.75 10.77 13.93
N GLY A 81 0.83 9.81 14.03
CA GLY A 81 -0.56 9.99 13.64
C GLY A 81 -0.78 10.19 12.13
N THR A 82 0.18 9.77 11.29
CA THR A 82 0.00 9.70 9.84
C THR A 82 -1.04 8.65 9.52
N LYS A 83 -2.01 8.97 8.65
CA LYS A 83 -2.96 7.98 8.15
C LYS A 83 -2.24 6.95 7.26
N ILE A 84 -2.43 5.67 7.51
CA ILE A 84 -1.80 4.58 6.75
C ILE A 84 -2.84 3.89 5.89
N ILE A 85 -2.61 3.84 4.58
CA ILE A 85 -3.42 3.06 3.65
C ILE A 85 -2.55 1.93 3.10
N VAL A 86 -3.06 0.71 3.16
CA VAL A 86 -2.37 -0.48 2.62
C VAL A 86 -3.20 -1.04 1.49
N GLY A 87 -2.58 -1.40 0.37
CA GLY A 87 -3.37 -1.96 -0.73
C GLY A 87 -2.63 -2.75 -1.78
N ASN A 88 -3.37 -3.57 -2.52
CA ASN A 88 -2.87 -4.31 -3.68
C ASN A 88 -3.57 -3.80 -4.95
N LEU A 89 -2.76 -3.34 -5.91
CA LEU A 89 -3.25 -2.70 -7.15
C LEU A 89 -3.16 -3.58 -8.39
N GLU A 90 -2.37 -4.64 -8.32
CA GLU A 90 -2.03 -5.48 -9.48
C GLU A 90 -2.88 -6.75 -9.56
N GLY A 91 -3.79 -6.95 -8.61
CA GLY A 91 -4.72 -8.07 -8.62
C GLY A 91 -4.11 -9.36 -8.11
N GLU A 92 -4.80 -10.45 -8.40
CA GLU A 92 -4.40 -11.84 -8.12
C GLU A 92 -2.94 -12.11 -8.52
N SER A 93 -2.48 -11.51 -9.63
CA SER A 93 -1.13 -11.69 -10.17
C SER A 93 0.01 -11.23 -9.25
N ARG A 94 -0.31 -10.48 -8.18
CA ARG A 94 0.62 -10.05 -7.12
C ARG A 94 0.15 -10.44 -5.72
N ARG A 95 -0.80 -11.36 -5.61
CA ARG A 95 -1.05 -12.12 -4.39
C ARG A 95 -0.09 -13.31 -4.30
N GLY A 96 -0.06 -13.98 -3.16
CA GLY A 96 0.83 -15.11 -2.88
C GLY A 96 1.58 -14.91 -1.57
N SER A 97 2.26 -15.96 -1.09
CA SER A 97 2.73 -16.04 0.30
C SER A 97 3.51 -14.81 0.78
N SER A 98 4.45 -14.30 -0.01
CA SER A 98 5.25 -13.12 0.38
C SER A 98 4.44 -11.81 0.41
N SER A 99 3.52 -11.62 -0.54
CA SER A 99 2.63 -10.44 -0.52
C SER A 99 1.67 -10.50 0.65
N ASP A 100 1.14 -11.69 0.91
CA ASP A 100 0.15 -11.92 1.96
C ASP A 100 0.79 -11.79 3.34
N GLU A 101 2.03 -12.28 3.51
CA GLU A 101 2.84 -12.07 4.70
C GLU A 101 3.06 -10.58 4.98
N ILE A 102 3.47 -9.80 3.97
CA ILE A 102 3.63 -8.36 4.14
C ILE A 102 2.29 -7.67 4.45
N LEU A 103 1.22 -8.04 3.75
CA LEU A 103 -0.12 -7.50 4.01
C LEU A 103 -0.56 -7.76 5.45
N LEU A 104 -0.43 -8.99 5.93
CA LEU A 104 -0.80 -9.39 7.29
C LEU A 104 0.06 -8.68 8.34
N ALA A 105 1.35 -8.47 8.07
CA ALA A 105 2.24 -7.74 8.97
C ALA A 105 1.91 -6.24 9.04
N LEU A 106 1.50 -5.64 7.92
CA LEU A 106 1.07 -4.24 7.84
C LEU A 106 -0.37 -4.04 8.32
N ALA A 107 -1.19 -5.09 8.28
CA ALA A 107 -2.60 -5.05 8.59
C ALA A 107 -2.87 -4.37 9.94
N PRO A 108 -2.17 -4.62 11.06
CA PRO A 108 -2.38 -3.94 12.34
C PRO A 108 -2.17 -2.42 12.36
N TYR A 109 -1.53 -1.86 11.34
CA TYR A 109 -1.21 -0.43 11.24
C TYR A 109 -2.13 0.32 10.28
N ALA A 110 -2.84 -0.38 9.39
CA ALA A 110 -3.67 0.26 8.38
C ALA A 110 -4.88 1.01 8.97
N ASP A 111 -5.22 2.16 8.42
CA ASP A 111 -6.48 2.87 8.67
C ASP A 111 -7.51 2.63 7.55
N ALA A 112 -7.06 2.11 6.41
CA ALA A 112 -7.90 1.72 5.28
C ALA A 112 -7.18 0.72 4.38
N LEU A 113 -7.98 -0.06 3.65
CA LEU A 113 -7.50 -1.04 2.68
C LEU A 113 -8.02 -0.73 1.28
N PHE A 114 -7.14 -0.78 0.28
CA PHE A 114 -7.54 -0.75 -1.13
C PHE A 114 -7.12 -2.06 -1.80
N ALA A 115 -8.05 -2.74 -2.47
CA ALA A 115 -7.72 -3.95 -3.19
C ALA A 115 -8.42 -3.98 -4.55
N LYS A 116 -7.69 -4.38 -5.59
CA LYS A 116 -8.33 -4.77 -6.83
C LYS A 116 -9.22 -5.98 -6.55
N VAL A 117 -10.41 -6.06 -7.15
CA VAL A 117 -11.40 -7.13 -6.85
C VAL A 117 -10.78 -8.53 -6.97
N ASP A 118 -9.99 -8.77 -8.01
CA ASP A 118 -9.30 -10.04 -8.22
C ASP A 118 -8.15 -10.29 -7.22
N ALA A 119 -7.64 -9.26 -6.52
CA ALA A 119 -6.73 -9.44 -5.39
C ALA A 119 -7.45 -9.88 -4.11
N ASN A 120 -8.78 -10.04 -4.07
CA ASN A 120 -9.54 -10.36 -2.86
C ASN A 120 -10.49 -11.57 -3.06
N GLN A 121 -10.17 -12.48 -3.98
CA GLN A 121 -10.99 -13.66 -4.26
C GLN A 121 -11.13 -14.62 -3.06
N ASP A 122 -10.16 -14.60 -2.14
CA ASP A 122 -10.11 -15.40 -0.91
C ASP A 122 -10.68 -14.68 0.33
N ASP A 123 -11.26 -13.49 0.11
CA ASP A 123 -11.75 -12.58 1.13
C ASP A 123 -10.69 -12.13 2.15
N LEU A 124 -9.40 -12.23 1.83
CA LEU A 124 -8.35 -11.85 2.78
C LEU A 124 -8.48 -10.38 3.21
N PHE A 125 -8.65 -9.45 2.27
CA PHE A 125 -8.85 -8.03 2.58
C PHE A 125 -10.18 -7.78 3.28
N THR A 126 -11.25 -8.52 2.89
CA THR A 126 -12.56 -8.44 3.54
C THR A 126 -12.43 -8.78 5.03
N LYS A 127 -11.81 -9.93 5.35
CA LYS A 127 -11.61 -10.39 6.74
C LYS A 127 -10.80 -9.39 7.55
N ILE A 128 -9.69 -8.89 7.01
CA ILE A 128 -8.86 -7.88 7.70
C ILE A 128 -9.69 -6.61 7.98
N SER A 129 -10.47 -6.15 6.99
CA SER A 129 -11.33 -4.98 7.11
C SER A 129 -12.36 -5.13 8.24
N GLU A 130 -13.03 -6.29 8.29
CA GLU A 130 -14.04 -6.60 9.30
C GLU A 130 -13.43 -6.74 10.70
N GLU A 131 -12.39 -7.57 10.84
CA GLU A 131 -11.70 -7.82 12.11
C GLU A 131 -11.15 -6.53 12.72
N ARG A 132 -10.66 -5.62 11.88
CA ARG A 132 -10.09 -4.35 12.33
C ARG A 132 -11.08 -3.19 12.30
N SER A 133 -12.28 -3.39 11.78
CA SER A 133 -13.29 -2.34 11.58
C SER A 133 -12.75 -1.12 10.81
N ILE A 134 -11.95 -1.36 9.78
CA ILE A 134 -11.39 -0.32 8.90
C ILE A 134 -12.03 -0.38 7.52
N PRO A 135 -12.20 0.75 6.81
CA PRO A 135 -12.80 0.76 5.48
C PRO A 135 -11.96 -0.01 4.45
N LEU A 136 -12.64 -0.84 3.67
CA LEU A 136 -12.12 -1.48 2.46
C LEU A 136 -12.74 -0.83 1.22
N LYS A 137 -11.91 -0.50 0.23
CA LYS A 137 -12.36 -0.13 -1.12
C LYS A 137 -11.88 -1.14 -2.13
N LEU A 138 -12.86 -1.76 -2.79
CA LEU A 138 -12.64 -2.64 -3.91
C LEU A 138 -12.81 -1.87 -5.22
N PHE A 139 -11.96 -2.17 -6.20
CA PHE A 139 -12.03 -1.58 -7.53
C PHE A 139 -11.71 -2.61 -8.61
N GLU A 140 -12.29 -2.47 -9.80
CA GLU A 140 -12.07 -3.45 -10.88
C GLU A 140 -10.87 -3.08 -11.74
N LYS A 141 -10.80 -1.81 -12.15
CA LYS A 141 -9.75 -1.27 -13.01
C LYS A 141 -8.94 -0.23 -12.27
N THR A 142 -7.67 -0.12 -12.62
CA THR A 142 -6.76 0.87 -12.04
C THR A 142 -7.29 2.31 -12.19
N VAL A 143 -8.05 2.63 -13.25
CA VAL A 143 -8.65 3.96 -13.43
C VAL A 143 -9.75 4.27 -12.40
N ASP A 144 -10.46 3.25 -11.89
CA ASP A 144 -11.55 3.42 -10.93
C ASP A 144 -11.01 3.90 -9.57
N LEU A 145 -9.70 3.72 -9.31
CA LEU A 145 -9.03 4.28 -8.15
C LEU A 145 -9.08 5.82 -8.10
N VAL A 146 -9.33 6.51 -9.23
CA VAL A 146 -9.52 7.97 -9.20
C VAL A 146 -10.70 8.33 -8.29
N GLU A 147 -11.80 7.59 -8.40
CA GLU A 147 -12.98 7.80 -7.56
C GLU A 147 -12.69 7.47 -6.10
N VAL A 148 -12.04 6.31 -5.85
CA VAL A 148 -11.62 5.88 -4.51
C VAL A 148 -10.75 6.93 -3.82
N LEU A 149 -9.76 7.47 -4.54
CA LEU A 149 -8.86 8.48 -4.00
C LEU A 149 -9.59 9.80 -3.71
N ASN A 150 -10.48 10.25 -4.60
CA ASN A 150 -11.28 11.46 -4.37
C ASN A 150 -12.16 11.33 -3.12
N GLU A 151 -12.82 10.18 -2.93
CA GLU A 151 -13.61 9.92 -1.72
C GLU A 151 -12.79 9.97 -0.43
N PHE A 152 -11.50 9.59 -0.50
CA PHE A 152 -10.61 9.49 0.64
C PHE A 152 -9.85 10.77 0.98
N PHE A 153 -9.56 11.62 0.00
CA PHE A 153 -8.67 12.77 0.14
C PHE A 153 -9.31 14.14 -0.10
N VAL A 154 -10.43 14.23 -0.84
CA VAL A 154 -11.02 15.51 -1.29
C VAL A 154 -12.29 15.89 -0.52
N ARG A 155 -12.73 15.07 0.44
CA ARG A 155 -13.87 15.41 1.32
C ARG A 155 -13.62 16.69 2.10
#